data_AF-X1QXK6-F1
#
_entry.id   AF-X1QXK6-F1
#
_cell.length_a   1.000
_cell.length_b   1.000
_cell.length_c   1.000
_cell.angle_alpha   90.00
_cell.angle_beta   90.00
_cell.angle_gamma   90.00
#
_symmetry.space_group_name_H-M   'P 1'
#
loop_
_entity.id
_entity.type
_entity.pdbx_description
1 polymer ?
#
loop_
_entity_poly.entity_id
_entity_poly.type
_entity_poly.pdbx_seq_one_letter_code
_entity_poly.pdbx_strand_id
1 'polypeptide(L)' 'PKKSGFEVCKELKSNIEYNRIPVVMLTALKQKLPRTSYSIAEGLELEAEDYLEKPVEPKELLSRIKEILET' A
#
# COMPACT_ATOMS: atom_id res chain seq x y z
N PRO A 1 -10.13 -14.17 -8.49
CA PRO A 1 -9.74 -12.77 -8.84
C PRO A 1 -8.76 -12.77 -10.03
N LYS A 2 -8.78 -11.75 -10.91
CA LYS A 2 -7.98 -11.72 -12.15
C LYS A 2 -6.64 -10.96 -12.06
N LYS A 3 -6.49 -10.04 -11.09
CA LYS A 3 -5.26 -9.29 -10.79
C LYS A 3 -5.03 -9.26 -9.27
N SER A 4 -3.78 -9.22 -8.84
CA SER A 4 -3.39 -9.00 -7.46
C SER A 4 -3.48 -7.52 -7.06
N GLY A 5 -3.53 -7.22 -5.77
CA GLY A 5 -3.51 -5.84 -5.28
C GLY A 5 -2.23 -5.09 -5.65
N PHE A 6 -1.11 -5.81 -5.79
CA PHE A 6 0.18 -5.24 -6.21
C PHE A 6 0.16 -4.79 -7.67
N GLU A 7 -0.36 -5.63 -8.57
CA GLU A 7 -0.50 -5.29 -9.99
C GLU A 7 -1.39 -4.06 -10.18
N VAL A 8 -2.49 -3.99 -9.43
CA VAL A 8 -3.38 -2.81 -9.45
C VAL A 8 -2.67 -1.56 -8.93
N CYS A 9 -1.95 -1.65 -7.81
CA CYS A 9 -1.19 -0.52 -7.27
C CYS A 9 -0.16 0.00 -8.28
N LYS A 10 0.59 -0.90 -8.93
CA LYS A 10 1.58 -0.55 -9.95
C LYS A 10 0.94 0.15 -11.15
N GLU A 11 -0.20 -0.35 -11.62
CA GLU A 11 -0.95 0.26 -12.73
C GLU A 11 -1.44 1.67 -12.38
N LEU A 12 -1.96 1.87 -11.17
CA LEU A 12 -2.40 3.19 -10.71
C LEU A 12 -1.24 4.18 -10.63
N LYS A 13 -0.12 3.77 -10.05
CA LYS A 13 1.05 4.66 -9.87
C LYS A 13 1.81 4.93 -11.18
N SER A 14 1.76 4.01 -12.13
CA SER A 14 2.34 4.21 -13.47
C SER A 14 1.46 5.09 -14.38
N ASN A 15 0.19 5.29 -14.05
CA ASN A 15 -0.74 6.09 -14.84
C ASN A 15 -0.69 7.57 -14.41
N ILE A 16 -0.39 8.48 -15.34
CA ILE A 16 -0.27 9.92 -15.04
C ILE A 16 -1.54 10.56 -14.46
N GLU A 17 -2.72 10.03 -14.77
CA GLU A 17 -4.00 10.50 -14.24
C GLU A 17 -4.20 10.09 -12.77
N TYR A 18 -3.64 8.93 -12.37
CA TYR A 18 -3.91 8.30 -11.08
C TYR A 18 -2.71 8.27 -10.14
N ASN A 19 -1.51 8.60 -10.61
CA ASN A 19 -0.28 8.44 -9.84
C ASN A 19 -0.23 9.27 -8.55
N ARG A 20 -1.04 10.32 -8.45
CA ARG A 20 -1.15 11.17 -7.26
C ARG A 20 -2.15 10.65 -6.23
N ILE A 21 -2.92 9.62 -6.55
CA ILE A 21 -3.88 9.04 -5.60
C ILE A 21 -3.09 8.22 -4.58
N PRO A 22 -3.23 8.50 -3.27
CA PRO A 22 -2.58 7.70 -2.24
C PRO A 22 -3.19 6.29 -2.17
N VAL A 23 -2.35 5.29 -1.98
CA VAL A 23 -2.72 3.87 -1.90
C VAL A 23 -2.24 3.30 -0.58
N VAL A 24 -3.19 2.77 0.19
CA VAL A 24 -2.92 2.00 1.41
C VAL A 24 -3.20 0.53 1.16
N MET A 25 -2.20 -0.31 1.39
CA MET A 25 -2.27 -1.75 1.12
C MET A 25 -2.65 -2.51 2.39
N LEU A 26 -3.80 -3.21 2.38
CA LEU A 26 -4.19 -4.10 3.48
C LEU A 26 -3.77 -5.55 3.20
N THR A 27 -2.80 -6.07 3.96
CA THR A 27 -2.16 -7.37 3.73
C THR A 27 -2.43 -8.38 4.84
N ALA A 28 -2.52 -9.68 4.54
CA ALA A 28 -2.57 -10.75 5.55
C ALA A 28 -1.18 -11.36 5.83
N LEU A 29 -0.11 -10.77 5.28
CA LEU A 29 1.24 -11.27 5.42
C LEU A 29 1.81 -10.80 6.77
N LYS A 30 1.99 -11.74 7.71
CA LYS A 30 2.47 -11.52 9.10
C LYS A 30 3.93 -11.09 9.25
N GLN A 31 4.66 -10.92 8.15
CA GLN A 31 6.06 -10.53 8.25
C GLN A 31 6.13 -9.04 8.55
N LYS A 32 6.71 -8.69 9.70
CA LYS A 32 7.16 -7.32 10.05
C LYS A 32 8.11 -6.85 8.96
N LEU A 33 7.54 -6.34 7.88
CA LEU A 33 8.27 -5.78 6.77
C LEU A 33 8.55 -4.31 7.15
N PRO A 34 9.79 -3.84 7.05
CA PRO A 34 10.09 -2.44 7.32
C PRO A 34 9.21 -1.57 6.41
N ARG A 35 8.66 -0.48 6.97
CA ARG A 35 7.71 0.49 6.36
C ARG A 35 8.09 1.00 4.96
N THR A 36 9.28 0.68 4.45
CA THR A 36 9.91 1.27 3.28
C THR A 36 10.46 0.23 2.30
N SER A 37 10.37 -1.08 2.57
CA SER A 37 10.95 -2.08 1.66
C SER A 37 10.13 -3.36 1.60
N TYR A 38 9.28 -3.42 0.58
CA TYR A 38 9.03 -4.67 -0.12
C TYR A 38 10.27 -5.00 -0.96
N SER A 39 11.09 -5.94 -0.48
CA SER A 39 11.88 -6.79 -1.38
C SER A 39 11.18 -8.13 -1.41
N ILE A 40 10.20 -8.27 -2.31
CA ILE A 40 9.73 -9.60 -2.71
C ILE A 40 10.39 -9.89 -4.04
N ALA A 41 11.62 -10.43 -3.95
CA ALA A 41 12.34 -11.15 -5.00
C ALA A 41 12.69 -10.45 -6.34
N GLU A 42 12.16 -9.28 -6.71
CA GLU A 42 12.37 -8.72 -8.07
C GLU A 42 12.48 -7.18 -8.16
N GLY A 43 13.07 -6.50 -7.16
CA GLY A 43 13.39 -5.06 -7.31
C GLY A 43 12.19 -4.12 -7.48
N LEU A 44 11.00 -4.54 -7.03
CA LEU A 44 9.79 -3.71 -7.01
C LEU A 44 9.82 -2.77 -5.79
N GLU A 45 10.41 -1.59 -5.96
CA GLU A 45 10.12 -0.44 -5.09
C GLU A 45 8.64 -0.06 -5.28
N LEU A 46 7.78 -0.57 -4.39
CA LEU A 46 6.35 -0.31 -4.46
C LEU A 46 6.04 1.08 -3.90
N GLU A 47 5.44 1.94 -4.73
CA GLU A 47 5.07 3.33 -4.42
C GLU A 47 3.77 3.47 -3.59
N ALA A 48 3.42 2.48 -2.76
CA ALA A 48 2.30 2.63 -1.84
C ALA A 48 2.74 3.45 -0.61
N GLU A 49 1.88 4.35 -0.17
CA GLU A 49 2.16 5.25 0.95
C GLU A 49 2.17 4.52 2.30
N ASP A 50 1.38 3.44 2.46
CA ASP A 50 1.37 2.65 3.69
C ASP A 50 0.90 1.20 3.50
N TYR A 51 1.22 0.34 4.47
CA TYR A 51 0.86 -1.06 4.53
C TYR A 51 0.31 -1.41 5.92
N LEU A 52 -0.90 -1.98 5.97
CA LEU A 52 -1.52 -2.41 7.22
C LEU A 52 -1.84 -3.91 7.20
N GLU A 53 -1.55 -4.58 8.31
CA GLU A 53 -1.86 -6.00 8.48
C GLU A 53 -3.36 -6.21 8.75
N LYS A 54 -3.91 -7.30 8.21
CA LYS A 54 -5.27 -7.76 8.49
C LYS A 54 -5.24 -8.78 9.65
N PRO A 55 -6.19 -8.70 10.60
CA PRO A 55 -7.27 -7.71 10.68
C PRO A 55 -6.74 -6.35 11.16
N VAL A 56 -7.24 -5.27 10.55
CA VAL A 56 -6.90 -3.90 10.95
C VAL A 56 -8.02 -3.34 11.83
N GLU A 57 -7.64 -2.70 12.93
CA GLU A 57 -8.59 -1.99 13.80
C GLU A 57 -9.11 -0.73 13.08
N PRO A 58 -10.44 -0.48 13.03
CA PRO A 58 -10.99 0.66 12.29
C PRO A 58 -10.40 2.01 12.72
N LYS A 59 -10.11 2.18 14.02
CA LYS A 59 -9.50 3.41 14.55
C LYS A 59 -8.09 3.62 14.03
N GLU A 60 -7.32 2.54 13.90
CA GLU A 60 -5.96 2.59 13.35
C GLU A 60 -6.01 2.96 11.86
N LEU A 61 -6.86 2.30 11.09
CA LEU A 61 -7.03 2.60 9.66
C LEU A 61 -7.40 4.07 9.44
N LEU A 62 -8.34 4.61 10.22
CA LEU A 62 -8.73 6.02 10.12
C LEU A 62 -7.60 6.97 10.49
N SER A 63 -6.75 6.63 11.47
CA SER A 63 -5.59 7.45 11.83
C SER A 63 -4.59 7.54 10.68
N ARG A 64 -4.29 6.39 10.04
CA ARG A 64 -3.37 6.33 8.89
C ARG A 64 -3.87 7.12 7.70
N ILE A 65 -5.15 7.00 7.38
CA ILE A 65 -5.76 7.76 6.28
C ILE A 65 -5.63 9.26 6.55
N LYS A 66 -5.84 9.73 7.79
CA LYS A 66 -5.64 11.14 8.13
C LYS A 66 -4.19 11.59 7.95
N GLU A 67 -3.23 10.82 8.48
CA GLU A 67 -1.80 11.10 8.33
C GLU A 67 -1.40 11.30 6.87
N ILE A 68 -1.91 10.45 5.97
CA ILE A 68 -1.60 10.51 4.53
C ILE A 68 -2.27 11.71 3.84
N LEU A 69 -3.50 12.05 4.20
CA LEU A 69 -4.26 13.15 3.55
C LEU A 69 -3.87 14.54 4.06
N GLU A 70 -3.26 14.61 5.25
CA GLU A 70 -2.78 15.87 5.85
C GLU A 70 -1.36 16.26 5.37
N THR A 71 -0.71 15.42 4.56
CA THR A 71 0.63 15.64 3.97
C THR A 71 0.55 16.21 2.56
#